data_AF-A0AAD3G421-F1
#
_entry.id   AF-A0AAD3G421-F1
#
_cell.length_a   1.000
_cell.length_b   1.000
_cell.length_c   1.000
_cell.angle_alpha   90.00
_cell.angle_beta   90.00
_cell.angle_gamma   90.00
#
_symmetry.space_group_name_H-M   'P 1'
#
loop_
_entity.id
_entity.type
_entity.pdbx_description
1 polymer ?
#
loop_
_entity_poly.entity_id
_entity_poly.type
_entity_poly.pdbx_seq_one_letter_code
_entity_poly.pdbx_strand_id
1 'polypeptide(L)'
;MINVTQLSNSTIPYILFLAGLGMFFGSLYGGKLTDRVGAMNATVVTLIGLVLALLLMYLSANFKFFAIVISFGLGFFAFALVPAVQTLIIEVFKGSEMLGSTLSIAGFNIANAIGAFAGGLPIAYGFSYSSSVVAGMIVSILGVLMIFMLKYRLSVSVQSV
;
A
#
# COMPACT_ATOMS: atom_id res chain seq x y z
N MET A 1 0.88 -19.03 4.34
CA MET A 1 1.33 -18.68 5.70
C MET A 1 1.25 -19.84 6.70
N ILE A 2 0.27 -20.75 6.58
CA ILE A 2 0.11 -21.90 7.48
C ILE A 2 1.26 -22.92 7.33
N ASN A 3 1.71 -23.19 6.09
CA ASN A 3 2.70 -24.23 5.82
C ASN A 3 4.16 -23.87 6.14
N VAL A 4 4.47 -22.61 6.46
CA VAL A 4 5.86 -22.14 6.69
C VAL A 4 6.09 -21.64 8.12
N THR A 5 5.04 -21.24 8.86
CA THR A 5 5.20 -20.66 10.19
C THR A 5 4.91 -21.63 11.35
N GLN A 6 4.31 -22.80 11.09
CA GLN A 6 3.79 -23.69 12.14
C GLN A 6 3.04 -22.92 13.25
N LEU A 7 2.28 -21.89 12.89
CA LEU A 7 1.44 -21.16 13.83
C LEU A 7 0.17 -21.99 14.07
N SER A 8 -0.15 -22.23 15.34
CA SER A 8 -1.45 -22.79 15.74
C SER A 8 -2.58 -21.96 15.10
N ASN A 9 -3.62 -22.62 14.57
CA ASN A 9 -4.79 -22.00 13.94
C ASN A 9 -5.41 -20.87 14.80
N SER A 10 -5.20 -20.90 16.12
CA SER A 10 -5.64 -19.86 17.05
C SER A 10 -4.94 -18.50 16.92
N THR A 11 -3.79 -18.38 16.24
CA THR A 11 -3.02 -17.12 16.16
C THR A 11 -3.43 -16.22 14.99
N ILE A 12 -4.03 -16.81 13.95
CA ILE A 12 -4.41 -16.10 12.71
C ILE A 12 -5.37 -14.92 12.98
N PRO A 13 -6.43 -15.08 13.80
CA PRO A 13 -7.36 -13.97 14.09
C PRO A 13 -6.66 -12.77 14.74
N TYR A 14 -5.67 -13.00 15.61
CA TYR A 14 -4.92 -11.93 16.25
C TYR A 14 -4.04 -11.15 15.26
N ILE A 15 -3.43 -11.85 14.29
CA ILE A 15 -2.64 -11.21 13.23
C ILE A 15 -3.54 -10.36 12.33
N LEU A 16 -4.72 -10.88 11.95
CA LEU A 16 -5.70 -10.14 11.16
C LEU A 16 -6.25 -8.94 11.92
N PHE A 17 -6.50 -9.08 13.22
CA PHE A 17 -6.92 -7.98 14.09
C PHE A 17 -5.84 -6.89 14.17
N LEU A 18 -4.57 -7.26 14.39
CA LEU A 18 -3.45 -6.33 14.39
C LEU A 18 -3.25 -5.65 13.04
N ALA A 19 -3.35 -6.39 11.95
CA ALA A 19 -3.31 -5.82 10.61
C ALA A 19 -4.44 -4.80 10.42
N GLY A 20 -5.66 -5.13 10.86
CA GLY A 20 -6.82 -4.23 10.83
C GLY A 20 -6.61 -2.96 11.66
N LEU A 21 -6.00 -3.05 12.84
CA LEU A 21 -5.59 -1.87 13.62
C LEU A 21 -4.57 -1.03 12.86
N GLY A 22 -3.58 -1.67 12.22
CA GLY A 22 -2.63 -1.00 11.34
C GLY A 22 -3.35 -0.21 10.26
N MET A 23 -4.30 -0.85 9.56
CA MET A 23 -5.09 -0.21 8.51
C MET A 23 -5.90 0.99 9.02
N PHE A 24 -6.53 0.85 10.19
CA PHE A 24 -7.30 1.92 10.82
C PHE A 24 -6.44 3.14 11.17
N PHE A 25 -5.31 2.93 11.86
CA PHE A 25 -4.42 4.04 12.19
C PHE A 25 -3.72 4.61 10.96
N GLY A 26 -3.43 3.74 9.99
CA GLY A 26 -2.85 4.11 8.70
C GLY A 26 -3.73 5.10 7.94
N SER A 27 -5.01 4.79 7.75
CA SER A 27 -5.94 5.67 7.04
C SER A 27 -6.12 7.03 7.73
N LEU A 28 -6.21 7.05 9.06
CA LEU A 28 -6.25 8.30 9.84
C LEU A 28 -4.97 9.13 9.68
N TYR A 29 -3.81 8.47 9.75
CA TYR A 29 -2.52 9.13 9.56
C TYR A 29 -2.36 9.65 8.13
N GLY A 30 -2.73 8.86 7.13
CA GLY A 30 -2.67 9.21 5.72
C GLY A 30 -3.51 10.43 5.38
N GLY A 31 -4.72 10.53 5.93
CA GLY A 31 -5.57 11.73 5.79
C GLY A 31 -4.89 12.96 6.39
N LYS A 32 -4.48 12.87 7.66
CA LYS A 32 -3.77 13.98 8.35
C LYS A 32 -2.47 14.39 7.65
N LEU A 33 -1.72 13.43 7.11
CA LEU A 33 -0.50 13.69 6.37
C LEU A 33 -0.81 14.44 5.07
N THR A 34 -1.85 13.99 4.36
CA THR A 34 -2.34 14.63 3.13
C THR A 34 -2.71 16.08 3.37
N ASP A 35 -3.46 16.36 4.43
CA ASP A 35 -3.86 17.74 4.79
C ASP A 35 -2.65 18.63 5.13
N ARG A 36 -1.59 18.06 5.73
CA ARG A 36 -0.40 18.82 6.16
C ARG A 36 0.61 19.09 5.06
N VAL A 37 0.92 18.10 4.23
CA VAL A 37 2.03 18.19 3.25
C VAL A 37 1.57 18.16 1.79
N GLY A 38 0.26 18.03 1.56
CA GLY A 38 -0.37 17.90 0.24
C GLY A 38 -0.41 16.45 -0.25
N ALA A 39 -1.42 16.14 -1.08
CA ALA A 39 -1.72 14.79 -1.57
C ALA A 39 -0.54 14.14 -2.30
N MET A 40 0.16 14.91 -3.15
CA MET A 40 1.32 14.42 -3.89
C MET A 40 2.45 13.95 -2.96
N ASN A 41 2.86 14.79 -1.99
CA ASN A 41 3.96 14.45 -1.10
C ASN A 41 3.56 13.35 -0.11
N ALA A 42 2.31 13.35 0.37
CA ALA A 42 1.79 12.28 1.22
C ALA A 42 1.79 10.92 0.50
N THR A 43 1.45 10.89 -0.79
CA THR A 43 1.50 9.68 -1.64
C THR A 43 2.94 9.16 -1.75
N VAL A 44 3.93 10.04 -1.96
CA VAL A 44 5.35 9.65 -2.02
C VAL A 44 5.82 9.05 -0.68
N VAL A 45 5.55 9.73 0.43
CA VAL A 45 5.98 9.29 1.77
C VAL A 45 5.38 7.93 2.13
N THR A 46 4.09 7.75 1.87
CA THR A 46 3.38 6.49 2.18
C THR A 46 3.82 5.34 1.28
N LEU A 47 4.07 5.57 -0.01
CA LEU A 47 4.64 4.56 -0.92
C LEU A 47 6.05 4.14 -0.50
N ILE A 48 6.92 5.08 -0.14
CA ILE A 48 8.27 4.75 0.36
C ILE A 48 8.18 3.93 1.65
N GLY A 49 7.31 4.35 2.58
CA GLY A 49 7.06 3.59 3.82
C GLY A 49 6.55 2.18 3.55
N LEU A 50 5.67 2.01 2.55
CA LEU A 50 5.16 0.70 2.14
C LEU A 50 6.25 -0.20 1.56
N VAL A 51 7.13 0.34 0.71
CA VAL A 51 8.29 -0.41 0.17
C VAL A 51 9.21 -0.86 1.29
N LEU A 52 9.51 0.00 2.27
CA LEU A 52 10.33 -0.35 3.43
C LEU A 52 9.67 -1.42 4.29
N ALA A 53 8.36 -1.33 4.54
CA ALA A 53 7.61 -2.34 5.29
C ALA A 53 7.62 -3.70 4.59
N LEU A 54 7.45 -3.72 3.27
CA LEU A 54 7.54 -4.94 2.45
C LEU A 54 8.94 -5.55 2.49
N LEU A 55 9.99 -4.72 2.40
CA LEU A 55 11.39 -5.18 2.48
C LEU A 55 11.69 -5.79 3.85
N LEU A 56 11.28 -5.13 4.93
CA LEU A 56 11.43 -5.65 6.29
C LEU A 56 10.67 -6.97 6.49
N MET A 57 9.48 -7.09 5.90
CA MET A 57 8.69 -8.31 5.95
C MET A 57 9.37 -9.47 5.22
N TYR A 58 9.99 -9.19 4.07
CA TYR A 58 10.74 -10.17 3.31
C TYR A 58 11.99 -10.67 4.09
N LEU A 59 12.78 -9.75 4.65
CA LEU A 59 13.99 -10.09 5.42
C LEU A 59 13.66 -10.82 6.73
N SER A 60 12.56 -10.45 7.38
CA SER A 60 12.18 -10.98 8.70
C SER A 60 11.28 -12.22 8.61
N ALA A 61 11.09 -12.79 7.42
CA ALA A 61 10.15 -13.91 7.19
C ALA A 61 10.44 -15.15 8.05
N ASN A 62 11.67 -15.32 8.53
CA ASN A 62 12.09 -16.45 9.36
C ASN A 62 11.81 -16.23 10.87
N PHE A 63 11.50 -15.00 11.31
CA PHE A 63 11.30 -14.66 12.73
C PHE A 63 9.83 -14.35 13.05
N LYS A 64 9.14 -15.29 13.73
CA LYS A 64 7.69 -15.23 13.98
C LYS A 64 7.22 -13.94 14.68
N PHE A 65 7.98 -13.42 15.65
CA PHE A 65 7.61 -12.20 16.38
C PHE A 65 7.66 -10.95 15.49
N PHE A 66 8.70 -10.84 14.66
CA PHE A 66 8.85 -9.72 13.73
C PHE A 66 7.76 -9.73 12.65
N ALA A 67 7.33 -10.90 12.18
CA ALA A 67 6.24 -11.01 11.21
C ALA A 67 4.92 -10.39 11.73
N ILE A 68 4.62 -10.53 13.02
CA ILE A 68 3.41 -9.97 13.64
C ILE A 68 3.48 -8.44 13.70
N VAL A 69 4.59 -7.89 14.20
CA VAL A 69 4.78 -6.43 14.31
C VAL A 69 4.83 -5.77 12.94
N ILE A 70 5.51 -6.40 11.98
CA ILE A 70 5.61 -5.88 10.62
C ILE A 70 4.27 -5.95 9.89
N SER A 71 3.40 -6.92 10.20
CA SER A 71 2.04 -6.98 9.63
C SER A 71 1.20 -5.76 9.99
N PHE A 72 1.36 -5.22 11.21
CA PHE A 72 0.76 -3.94 11.59
C PHE A 72 1.33 -2.80 10.73
N GLY A 73 2.65 -2.70 10.62
CA GLY A 73 3.31 -1.67 9.81
C GLY A 73 2.92 -1.73 8.33
N LEU A 74 2.78 -2.94 7.78
CA LEU A 74 2.33 -3.18 6.42
C LEU A 74 0.90 -2.65 6.23
N GLY A 75 -0.03 -3.02 7.11
CA GLY A 75 -1.41 -2.51 7.09
C GLY A 75 -1.46 -0.99 7.23
N PHE A 76 -0.62 -0.43 8.10
CA PHE A 76 -0.49 1.01 8.34
C PHE A 76 -0.10 1.77 7.07
N PHE A 77 1.02 1.42 6.43
CA PHE A 77 1.47 2.14 5.24
C PHE A 77 0.56 1.88 4.03
N ALA A 78 0.03 0.66 3.89
CA ALA A 78 -0.87 0.32 2.79
C ALA A 78 -2.16 1.16 2.82
N PHE A 79 -2.74 1.39 4.00
CA PHE A 79 -3.97 2.17 4.14
C PHE A 79 -3.72 3.67 4.36
N ALA A 80 -2.52 4.08 4.77
CA ALA A 80 -2.14 5.50 4.75
C ALA A 80 -2.05 6.06 3.32
N LEU A 81 -1.73 5.21 2.34
CA LEU A 81 -1.70 5.58 0.93
C LEU A 81 -3.08 5.92 0.35
N VAL A 82 -4.13 5.21 0.81
CA VAL A 82 -5.50 5.31 0.26
C VAL A 82 -6.04 6.75 0.25
N PRO A 83 -6.11 7.47 1.39
CA PRO A 83 -6.62 8.85 1.40
C PRO A 83 -5.74 9.80 0.58
N ALA A 84 -4.41 9.62 0.57
CA ALA A 84 -3.51 10.47 -0.21
C ALA A 84 -3.78 10.36 -1.71
N VAL A 85 -3.94 9.14 -2.22
CA VAL A 85 -4.26 8.91 -3.64
C VAL A 85 -5.68 9.36 -3.97
N GLN A 86 -6.65 9.14 -3.08
CA GLN A 86 -8.03 9.61 -3.28
C GLN A 86 -8.08 11.13 -3.41
N THR A 87 -7.43 11.86 -2.51
CA THR A 87 -7.36 13.33 -2.58
C THR A 87 -6.65 13.78 -3.86
N LEU A 88 -5.55 13.12 -4.25
CA LEU A 88 -4.84 13.44 -5.49
C LEU A 88 -5.75 13.31 -6.72
N ILE A 89 -6.58 12.26 -6.79
CA ILE A 89 -7.55 12.09 -7.88
C ILE A 89 -8.61 13.19 -7.83
N ILE A 90 -9.18 13.48 -6.66
CA ILE A 90 -10.20 14.53 -6.52
C ILE A 90 -9.66 15.91 -6.95
N GLU A 91 -8.41 16.23 -6.63
CA GLU A 91 -7.74 17.48 -7.03
C GLU A 91 -7.64 17.64 -8.55
N VAL A 92 -7.57 16.54 -9.31
CA VAL A 92 -7.54 16.54 -10.79
C VAL A 92 -8.95 16.72 -11.38
N PHE A 93 -9.98 16.27 -10.68
CA PHE A 93 -11.39 16.27 -11.15
C PHE A 93 -12.20 17.49 -10.66
N LYS A 94 -11.58 18.65 -10.47
CA LYS A 94 -12.28 19.87 -10.02
C LYS A 94 -13.49 20.20 -10.91
N GLY A 95 -14.64 20.45 -10.31
CA GLY A 95 -15.93 20.64 -10.98
C GLY A 95 -16.67 19.36 -11.34
N SER A 96 -16.08 18.19 -11.05
CA SER A 96 -16.68 16.86 -11.24
C SER A 96 -16.21 15.88 -10.15
N GLU A 97 -16.10 16.36 -8.92
CA GLU A 97 -15.47 15.65 -7.79
C GLU A 97 -16.14 14.31 -7.49
N MET A 98 -17.46 14.21 -7.71
CA MET A 98 -18.21 12.96 -7.58
C MET A 98 -17.75 11.88 -8.58
N LEU A 99 -17.38 12.27 -9.81
CA LEU A 99 -16.79 11.34 -10.79
C LEU A 99 -15.39 10.92 -10.35
N GLY A 100 -14.57 11.85 -9.84
CA GLY A 100 -13.24 11.53 -9.30
C GLY A 100 -13.29 10.54 -8.13
N SER A 101 -14.24 10.72 -7.21
CA SER A 101 -14.46 9.83 -6.07
C SER A 101 -14.87 8.42 -6.50
N THR A 102 -15.84 8.31 -7.42
CA THR A 102 -16.29 7.01 -7.93
C THR A 102 -15.19 6.27 -8.71
N LEU A 103 -14.40 6.98 -9.51
CA LEU A 103 -13.22 6.41 -10.18
C LEU A 103 -12.15 5.95 -9.20
N SER A 104 -11.92 6.68 -8.11
CA SER A 104 -10.95 6.30 -7.08
C SER A 104 -11.34 4.98 -6.42
N ILE A 105 -12.62 4.79 -6.10
CA ILE A 105 -13.15 3.56 -5.50
C ILE A 105 -13.09 2.41 -6.50
N ALA A 106 -13.50 2.64 -7.75
CA ALA A 106 -13.41 1.63 -8.81
C ALA A 106 -11.97 1.17 -9.02
N GLY A 107 -11.02 2.11 -9.08
CA GLY A 107 -9.59 1.84 -9.18
C GLY A 107 -9.07 1.02 -8.00
N PHE A 108 -9.48 1.36 -6.77
CA PHE A 108 -9.10 0.60 -5.57
C PHE A 108 -9.59 -0.86 -5.62
N ASN A 109 -10.82 -1.10 -6.09
CA ASN A 109 -11.36 -2.46 -6.21
C ASN A 109 -10.62 -3.26 -7.29
N ILE A 110 -10.30 -2.64 -8.44
CA ILE A 110 -9.48 -3.26 -9.49
C ILE A 110 -8.09 -3.59 -8.93
N ALA A 111 -7.47 -2.66 -8.20
CA ALA A 111 -6.17 -2.87 -7.57
C ALA A 111 -6.19 -4.04 -6.57
N ASN A 112 -7.25 -4.19 -5.75
CA ASN A 112 -7.40 -5.33 -4.85
C ASN A 112 -7.53 -6.66 -5.60
N ALA A 113 -8.28 -6.69 -6.71
CA ALA A 113 -8.41 -7.89 -7.54
C ALA A 113 -7.07 -8.28 -8.18
N ILE A 114 -6.37 -7.32 -8.79
CA ILE A 114 -5.05 -7.53 -9.40
C ILE A 114 -4.03 -7.94 -8.34
N GLY A 115 -4.04 -7.28 -7.17
CA GLY A 115 -3.13 -7.58 -6.06
C GLY A 115 -3.33 -8.97 -5.49
N ALA A 116 -4.59 -9.40 -5.31
CA ALA A 116 -4.90 -10.76 -4.84
C ALA A 116 -4.47 -11.82 -5.88
N PHE A 117 -4.72 -11.57 -7.16
CA PHE A 117 -4.28 -12.45 -8.24
C PHE A 117 -2.75 -12.55 -8.31
N ALA A 118 -2.06 -11.41 -8.41
CA ALA A 118 -0.60 -11.35 -8.53
C ALA A 118 0.12 -11.87 -7.27
N GLY A 119 -0.43 -11.59 -6.08
CA GLY A 119 0.10 -12.12 -4.82
C GLY A 119 -0.08 -13.64 -4.67
N GLY A 120 -1.10 -14.21 -5.32
CA GLY A 120 -1.37 -15.65 -5.34
C GLY A 120 -0.53 -16.45 -6.34
N LEU A 121 -0.09 -15.84 -7.45
CA LEU A 121 0.67 -16.51 -8.51
C LEU A 121 1.91 -17.26 -7.99
N PRO A 122 2.81 -16.66 -7.19
CA PRO A 122 4.01 -17.37 -6.72
C PRO A 122 3.67 -18.63 -5.91
N ILE A 123 2.60 -18.58 -5.12
CA ILE A 123 2.13 -19.73 -4.33
C ILE A 123 1.59 -20.82 -5.25
N ALA A 124 0.84 -20.45 -6.29
CA ALA A 124 0.31 -21.39 -7.29
C ALA A 124 1.43 -22.09 -8.08
N TYR A 125 2.55 -21.42 -8.33
CA TYR A 125 3.74 -21.99 -8.99
C TYR A 125 4.68 -22.76 -8.04
N GLY A 126 4.31 -22.94 -6.77
CA GLY A 126 5.09 -23.72 -5.80
C GLY A 126 6.21 -22.97 -5.10
N PHE A 127 6.30 -21.64 -5.24
CA PHE A 127 7.25 -20.83 -4.48
C PHE A 127 6.81 -20.66 -3.01
N SER A 128 7.76 -20.33 -2.13
CA SER A 128 7.50 -20.06 -0.71
C SER A 128 6.55 -18.88 -0.52
N TYR A 129 5.74 -18.85 0.54
CA TYR A 129 4.82 -17.74 0.83
C TYR A 129 5.48 -16.35 0.90
N SER A 130 6.77 -16.28 1.21
CA SER A 130 7.53 -15.02 1.21
C SER A 130 7.67 -14.41 -0.20
N SER A 131 7.52 -15.21 -1.26
CA SER A 131 7.58 -14.74 -2.64
C SER A 131 6.40 -13.85 -3.03
N SER A 132 5.24 -13.98 -2.38
CA SER A 132 4.10 -13.06 -2.56
C SER A 132 4.43 -11.62 -2.15
N VAL A 133 5.32 -11.45 -1.17
CA VAL A 133 5.78 -10.12 -0.72
C VAL A 133 6.58 -9.42 -1.83
N VAL A 134 7.33 -10.19 -2.64
CA VAL A 134 8.12 -9.66 -3.76
C VAL A 134 7.22 -9.07 -4.83
N ALA A 135 6.09 -9.71 -5.14
CA ALA A 135 5.11 -9.17 -6.09
C ALA A 135 4.58 -7.80 -5.62
N GLY A 136 4.23 -7.67 -4.33
CA GLY A 136 3.81 -6.40 -3.74
C GLY A 136 4.92 -5.34 -3.77
N MET A 137 6.17 -5.75 -3.57
CA MET A 137 7.34 -4.86 -3.61
C MET A 137 7.57 -4.30 -5.01
N ILE A 138 7.49 -5.13 -6.06
CA ILE A 138 7.62 -4.71 -7.45
C ILE A 138 6.53 -3.68 -7.79
N VAL A 139 5.27 -3.98 -7.48
CA VAL A 139 4.14 -3.07 -7.75
C VAL A 139 4.30 -1.74 -6.99
N SER A 140 4.75 -1.79 -5.73
CA SER A 140 4.97 -0.59 -4.93
C SER A 140 6.11 0.28 -5.48
N ILE A 141 7.21 -0.33 -5.94
CA ILE A 141 8.32 0.38 -6.60
C ILE A 141 7.87 1.03 -7.91
N LEU A 142 7.07 0.33 -8.72
CA LEU A 142 6.47 0.92 -9.93
C LEU A 142 5.58 2.11 -9.59
N GLY A 143 4.80 2.02 -8.51
CA GLY A 143 4.01 3.14 -7.98
C GLY A 143 4.87 4.35 -7.59
N VAL A 144 6.01 4.11 -6.91
CA VAL A 144 7.00 5.15 -6.59
C VAL A 144 7.53 5.82 -7.86
N LEU A 145 7.93 5.04 -8.86
CA LEU A 145 8.42 5.58 -10.13
C LEU A 145 7.35 6.42 -10.84
N MET A 146 6.11 5.93 -10.89
CA MET A 146 4.99 6.65 -11.50
C MET A 146 4.72 7.99 -10.80
N ILE A 147 4.69 8.02 -9.46
CA ILE A 147 4.41 9.27 -8.73
C ILE A 147 5.55 10.29 -8.91
N PHE A 148 6.81 9.83 -8.98
CA PHE A 148 7.94 10.71 -9.29
C PHE A 148 7.86 11.26 -10.72
N MET A 149 7.50 10.44 -11.70
CA MET A 149 7.29 10.89 -13.09
C MET A 149 6.15 11.91 -13.17
N LEU A 150 5.05 11.70 -12.45
CA LEU A 150 3.94 12.63 -12.40
C LEU A 150 4.37 13.97 -11.76
N LYS A 151 5.07 13.92 -10.63
CA LYS A 151 5.62 15.10 -9.96
C LYS A 151 6.58 15.88 -10.89
N TYR A 152 7.43 15.18 -11.63
CA TYR A 152 8.33 15.80 -12.60
C TYR A 152 7.56 16.49 -13.72
N ARG A 153 6.57 15.83 -14.33
CA ARG A 153 5.72 16.42 -15.39
C ARG A 153 5.01 17.69 -14.94
N LEU A 154 4.43 17.69 -13.74
CA LEU A 154 3.75 18.85 -13.18
C LEU A 154 4.71 20.01 -12.87
N SER A 155 5.94 19.70 -12.44
CA SER A 155 6.95 20.75 -12.21
C SER A 155 7.40 21.43 -13.50
N VAL A 156 7.51 20.67 -14.60
CA VAL A 156 7.88 21.20 -15.93
C VAL A 156 6.76 22.07 -16.50
N SER A 157 5.49 21.68 -16.37
CA SER A 157 4.37 22.47 -16.90
C SER A 157 4.19 23.82 -16.21
N VAL A 158 4.55 23.93 -14.93
CA VAL A 158 4.48 25.20 -14.17
C VAL A 158 5.59 26.17 -14.59
N GLN A 159 6.73 25.67 -15.08
CA GLN A 159 7.83 26.52 -15.57
C GLN A 159 7.63 27.02 -17.01
N SER A 160 6.70 26.41 -17.76
CA SER A 160 6.39 26.79 -19.15
C SER A 160 5.26 27.82 -19.29
N VAL A 161 4.75 28.37 -18.17
CA VAL A 161 3.72 29.42 -18.10
C VAL A 161 4.30 30.64 -17.40
#